data_AF-A0A960T5D2-F1
#
_entry.id   AF-A0A960T5D2-F1
#
_cell.length_a   1.000
_cell.length_b   1.000
_cell.length_c   1.000
_cell.angle_alpha   90.00
_cell.angle_beta   90.00
_cell.angle_gamma   90.00
#
_symmetry.space_group_name_H-M   'P 1'
#
loop_
_entity.id
_entity.type
_entity.pdbx_description
1 polymer ?
#
loop_
_entity_poly.entity_id
_entity_poly.type
_entity_poly.pdbx_seq_one_letter_code
_entity_poly.pdbx_strand_id
1 'polypeptide(L)'
;MHKNPVWLSLLGAVVLITLYYVLSCGGEVLHYHRQSVTSTATVEAWRVVQGPWDRYYVEVAFRIPEAPSPIRERWTDYPFRNEWAAQEAIAAWKTQSFTAYYSPKAPAQATLQHRFPWKPLLYCSLLLGILFYFLGLGYYVGKRKGGPQ
;
A
#
# COMPACT_ATOMS: atom_id res chain seq x y z
N MET A 1 -4.20 -28.21 24.83
CA MET A 1 -4.77 -26.97 24.27
C MET A 1 -5.64 -27.24 23.04
N HIS A 2 -5.41 -28.33 22.29
CA HIS A 2 -6.24 -28.78 21.15
C HIS A 2 -7.73 -29.04 21.43
N LYS A 3 -8.18 -29.00 22.69
CA LYS A 3 -9.59 -29.17 23.08
C LYS A 3 -10.26 -27.88 23.57
N ASN A 4 -9.54 -26.74 23.62
CA ASN A 4 -10.16 -25.47 24.01
C ASN A 4 -10.63 -24.75 22.73
N PRO A 5 -11.94 -24.75 22.43
CA PRO A 5 -12.46 -24.16 21.19
C PRO A 5 -12.11 -22.68 21.09
N VAL A 6 -12.05 -21.96 22.22
CA VAL A 6 -11.70 -20.53 22.25
C VAL A 6 -10.30 -20.27 21.70
N TRP A 7 -9.33 -21.14 22.02
CA TRP A 7 -7.95 -20.99 21.56
C TRP A 7 -7.81 -21.29 20.06
N LEU A 8 -8.54 -22.31 19.57
CA LEU A 8 -8.61 -22.64 18.15
C LEU A 8 -9.29 -21.53 17.33
N SER A 9 -10.38 -20.95 17.84
CA SER A 9 -11.06 -19.81 17.21
C SER A 9 -10.17 -18.57 17.17
N LEU A 10 -9.45 -18.25 18.25
CA LEU A 10 -8.49 -17.15 18.27
C LEU A 10 -7.36 -17.36 17.27
N LEU A 11 -6.76 -18.55 17.24
CA LEU A 11 -5.69 -18.87 16.29
C LEU A 11 -6.20 -18.78 14.84
N GLY A 12 -7.40 -19.31 14.57
CA GLY A 12 -8.05 -19.21 13.25
C GLY A 12 -8.28 -17.76 12.82
N ALA A 13 -8.74 -16.90 13.73
CA ALA A 13 -8.92 -15.47 13.47
C ALA A 13 -7.60 -14.78 13.15
N VAL A 14 -6.54 -15.04 13.93
CA VAL A 14 -5.19 -14.49 13.68
C VAL A 14 -4.66 -14.95 12.32
N VAL A 15 -4.81 -16.24 11.97
CA VAL A 15 -4.40 -16.78 10.66
C VAL A 15 -5.14 -16.08 9.53
N LEU A 16 -6.46 -15.92 9.63
CA LEU A 16 -7.26 -15.26 8.59
C LEU A 16 -6.85 -13.79 8.40
N ILE A 17 -6.67 -13.05 9.50
CA ILE A 17 -6.23 -11.65 9.46
C ILE A 17 -4.83 -11.56 8.85
N THR A 18 -3.89 -12.39 9.29
CA THR A 18 -2.53 -12.39 8.75
C THR A 18 -2.54 -12.73 7.26
N LEU A 19 -3.31 -13.73 6.82
CA LEU A 19 -3.42 -14.10 5.41
C LEU A 19 -3.97 -12.95 4.55
N TYR A 20 -5.02 -12.27 5.03
CA TYR A 20 -5.59 -11.10 4.35
C TYR A 20 -4.54 -9.98 4.16
N TYR A 21 -3.78 -9.67 5.20
CA TYR A 21 -2.72 -8.66 5.12
C TYR A 21 -1.55 -9.08 4.24
N VAL A 22 -1.15 -10.37 4.27
CA VAL A 22 -0.10 -10.91 3.40
C VAL A 22 -0.51 -10.79 1.93
N LEU A 23 -1.75 -11.16 1.59
CA LEU A 23 -2.27 -11.04 0.22
C LEU A 23 -2.33 -9.57 -0.24
N SER A 24 -2.81 -8.68 0.63
CA SER A 24 -2.90 -7.23 0.33
C SER A 24 -1.51 -6.63 0.12
N CYS A 25 -0.56 -6.91 1.03
CA CYS A 25 0.82 -6.46 0.93
C CYS A 25 1.51 -7.04 -0.32
N GLY A 26 1.24 -8.30 -0.65
CA GLY A 26 1.75 -8.93 -1.87
C GLY A 26 1.26 -8.21 -3.13
N GLY A 27 0.00 -7.78 -3.15
CA GLY A 27 -0.55 -6.98 -4.24
C GLY A 27 0.18 -5.66 -4.44
N GLU A 28 0.44 -4.92 -3.36
CA GLU A 28 1.18 -3.64 -3.42
C GLU A 28 2.63 -3.82 -3.88
N VAL A 29 3.33 -4.84 -3.37
CA VAL A 29 4.71 -5.15 -3.76
C VAL A 29 4.77 -5.57 -5.23
N LEU A 30 3.81 -6.38 -5.70
CA LEU A 30 3.72 -6.75 -7.11
C LEU A 30 3.43 -5.54 -7.99
N HIS A 31 2.56 -4.63 -7.57
CA HIS A 31 2.29 -3.40 -8.30
C HIS A 31 3.54 -2.55 -8.44
N TYR A 32 4.27 -2.34 -7.33
CA TYR A 32 5.56 -1.65 -7.31
C TYR A 32 6.54 -2.29 -8.29
N HIS A 33 6.76 -3.60 -8.22
CA HIS A 33 7.71 -4.27 -9.12
C HIS A 33 7.30 -4.24 -10.60
N ARG A 34 6.01 -4.18 -10.92
CA ARG A 34 5.53 -4.10 -12.30
C ARG A 34 5.78 -2.74 -12.95
N GLN A 35 5.93 -1.68 -12.15
CA GLN A 35 6.21 -0.32 -12.60
C GLN A 35 7.72 -0.05 -12.67
N SER A 36 8.44 -0.90 -13.40
CA SER A 36 9.90 -0.86 -13.45
C SER A 36 10.48 0.07 -14.53
N VAL A 37 9.65 0.60 -15.42
CA VAL A 37 10.11 1.45 -16.54
C VAL A 37 9.79 2.90 -16.25
N THR A 38 10.75 3.77 -16.56
CA THR A 38 10.65 5.22 -16.37
C THR A 38 10.51 5.93 -17.71
N SER A 39 9.71 6.99 -17.74
CA SER A 39 9.61 7.91 -18.88
C SER A 39 9.32 9.33 -18.38
N THR A 40 9.67 10.32 -19.20
CA THR A 40 9.40 11.72 -18.89
C THR A 40 7.91 11.98 -18.97
N ALA A 41 7.30 12.43 -17.87
CA ALA A 41 5.89 12.76 -17.85
C ALA A 41 5.67 14.22 -18.24
N THR A 42 4.71 14.47 -19.11
CA THR A 42 4.20 15.83 -19.35
C THR A 42 2.93 16.01 -18.53
N VAL A 43 2.97 16.91 -17.55
CA VAL A 43 1.80 17.24 -16.73
C VAL A 43 0.88 18.16 -17.52
N GLU A 44 -0.37 17.74 -17.73
CA GLU A 44 -1.38 18.49 -18.48
C GLU A 44 -2.20 19.40 -17.55
N ALA A 45 -2.60 18.88 -16.38
CA ALA A 45 -3.44 19.63 -15.45
C ALA A 45 -3.21 19.23 -13.99
N TRP A 46 -3.41 20.22 -13.12
CA TRP A 46 -3.48 20.04 -11.67
C TRP A 46 -4.87 20.44 -11.21
N ARG A 47 -5.46 19.65 -10.33
CA ARG A 47 -6.77 19.92 -9.74
C ARG A 47 -6.75 19.63 -8.25
N VAL A 48 -7.34 20.52 -7.47
CA VAL A 48 -7.64 20.23 -6.06
C VAL A 48 -9.00 19.55 -5.98
N VAL A 49 -9.08 18.47 -5.23
CA VAL A 49 -10.30 17.68 -5.02
C VAL A 49 -10.56 17.57 -3.52
N GLN A 50 -11.76 17.94 -3.08
CA GLN A 50 -12.17 17.73 -1.71
C GLN A 50 -12.46 16.24 -1.50
N GLY A 51 -11.84 15.65 -0.48
CA GLY A 51 -12.05 14.29 -0.05
C GLY A 51 -12.74 14.21 1.31
N PRO A 52 -12.71 13.03 1.94
CA PRO A 52 -13.39 12.79 3.20
C PRO A 52 -12.84 13.66 4.33
N TRP A 53 -13.68 13.99 5.30
CA TRP A 53 -13.30 14.66 6.54
C TRP A 53 -12.70 16.06 6.33
N ASP A 54 -13.23 16.77 5.33
CA ASP A 54 -12.83 18.13 4.97
C ASP A 54 -11.33 18.26 4.66
N ARG A 55 -10.77 17.22 4.03
CA ARG A 55 -9.40 17.20 3.53
C ARG A 55 -9.37 17.45 2.05
N TYR A 56 -8.33 18.15 1.60
CA TYR A 56 -8.11 18.48 0.20
C TYR A 56 -6.96 17.64 -0.33
N TYR A 57 -7.15 17.08 -1.52
CA TYR A 57 -6.18 16.24 -2.21
C TYR A 57 -5.84 16.82 -3.56
N VAL A 58 -4.66 16.50 -4.07
CA VAL A 58 -4.24 16.95 -5.39
C VAL A 58 -4.39 15.81 -6.38
N GLU A 59 -5.12 16.08 -7.46
CA GLU A 59 -5.26 15.21 -8.62
C GLU A 59 -4.44 15.80 -9.75
N VAL A 60 -3.58 14.96 -10.33
CA VAL A 60 -2.70 15.33 -11.43
C VAL A 60 -3.10 14.54 -12.66
N ALA A 61 -3.31 15.25 -13.77
CA ALA A 61 -3.48 14.67 -15.08
C ALA A 61 -2.16 14.80 -15.84
N PHE A 62 -1.61 13.68 -16.29
CA PHE A 62 -0.35 13.65 -17.01
C PHE A 62 -0.43 12.69 -18.19
N ARG A 63 0.46 12.91 -19.17
CA ARG A 63 0.61 12.06 -20.33
C ARG A 63 2.03 11.52 -20.38
N ILE A 64 2.13 10.25 -20.77
CA ILE A 64 3.37 9.61 -21.18
C ILE A 64 3.27 9.27 -22.67
N PRO A 65 4.38 9.32 -23.44
CA PRO A 65 4.39 8.99 -24.87
C PRO A 65 3.78 7.61 -25.19
N GLU A 66 3.93 6.66 -24.28
CA GLU A 66 3.57 5.26 -24.46
C GLU A 66 2.10 4.96 -24.11
N ALA A 67 1.38 5.92 -23.53
CA ALA A 67 -0.03 5.75 -23.17
C ALA A 67 -0.96 6.38 -24.21
N PRO A 68 -2.06 5.71 -24.59
CA PRO A 68 -3.01 6.22 -25.58
C PRO A 68 -3.87 7.38 -25.05
N SER A 69 -3.99 7.53 -23.73
CA SER A 69 -4.85 8.51 -23.07
C SER A 69 -4.16 9.16 -21.88
N PRO A 70 -4.55 10.39 -21.50
CA PRO A 70 -4.04 11.02 -20.28
C PRO A 70 -4.46 10.21 -19.05
N ILE A 71 -3.53 10.08 -18.12
CA ILE A 71 -3.66 9.32 -16.89
C ILE A 71 -3.95 10.32 -15.77
N ARG A 72 -4.93 9.98 -14.92
CA ARG A 72 -5.28 10.78 -13.75
C ARG A 72 -4.88 10.03 -12.50
N GLU A 73 -4.07 10.67 -11.69
CA GLU A 73 -3.60 10.13 -10.43
C GLU A 73 -3.99 11.08 -9.30
N ARG A 74 -4.54 10.53 -8.21
CA ARG A 74 -4.83 11.29 -6.99
C ARG A 74 -3.76 11.01 -5.96
N TRP A 75 -3.12 12.06 -5.48
CA TRP A 75 -2.11 11.97 -4.44
C TRP A 75 -2.78 11.97 -3.06
N THR A 76 -2.93 10.78 -2.48
CA THR A 76 -3.58 10.59 -1.18
C THR A 76 -2.64 10.81 0.00
N ASP A 77 -1.34 10.76 -0.22
CA ASP A 77 -0.33 10.85 0.84
C ASP A 77 -0.14 12.27 1.40
N TYR A 78 -0.66 13.29 0.71
CA TYR A 78 -0.59 14.69 1.11
C TYR A 78 -2.00 15.28 1.32
N PRO A 79 -2.68 14.94 2.42
CA PRO A 79 -3.96 15.54 2.74
C PRO A 79 -3.76 16.97 3.26
N PHE A 80 -4.25 17.95 2.50
CA PHE A 80 -4.23 19.36 2.87
C PHE A 80 -5.45 19.70 3.75
N ARG A 81 -5.26 20.68 4.65
CA ARG A 81 -6.32 21.14 5.56
C ARG A 81 -7.30 22.12 4.91
N ASN A 82 -6.87 22.80 3.85
CA ASN A 82 -7.67 23.74 3.10
C ASN A 82 -7.22 23.74 1.64
N GLU A 83 -8.07 24.30 0.77
CA GLU A 83 -7.78 24.40 -0.66
C GLU A 83 -6.55 25.25 -0.94
N TRP A 84 -6.37 26.36 -0.21
CA TRP A 84 -5.26 27.29 -0.39
C TRP A 84 -3.89 26.60 -0.23
N ALA A 85 -3.71 25.79 0.82
CA ALA A 85 -2.47 25.05 1.03
C ALA A 85 -2.21 24.01 -0.08
N ALA A 86 -3.25 23.42 -0.64
CA ALA A 86 -3.12 22.51 -1.78
C ALA A 86 -2.69 23.28 -3.05
N GLN A 87 -3.25 24.47 -3.28
CA GLN A 87 -2.89 25.34 -4.40
C GLN A 87 -1.43 25.82 -4.31
N GLU A 88 -0.98 26.20 -3.11
CA GLU A 88 0.41 26.59 -2.85
C GLU A 88 1.39 25.44 -3.14
N ALA A 89 1.05 24.22 -2.69
CA ALA A 89 1.84 23.03 -2.99
C ALA A 89 1.88 22.73 -4.50
N ILE A 90 0.76 22.86 -5.21
CA ILE A 90 0.70 22.74 -6.67
C ILE A 90 1.63 23.77 -7.33
N ALA A 91 1.67 25.02 -6.85
CA ALA A 91 2.54 26.05 -7.41
C ALA A 91 4.02 25.66 -7.28
N ALA A 92 4.42 25.08 -6.14
CA ALA A 92 5.77 24.56 -5.93
C ALA A 92 6.08 23.33 -6.81
N TRP A 93 5.09 22.50 -7.11
CA TRP A 93 5.26 21.30 -7.94
C TRP A 93 5.28 21.58 -9.44
N LYS A 94 4.60 22.63 -9.91
CA LYS A 94 4.59 23.01 -11.33
C LYS A 94 5.98 23.31 -11.91
N THR A 95 6.94 23.69 -11.07
CA THR A 95 8.31 23.96 -11.49
C THR A 95 9.20 22.71 -11.54
N GLN A 96 8.68 21.56 -11.07
CA GLN A 96 9.41 20.30 -11.01
C GLN A 96 9.15 19.45 -12.26
N SER A 97 10.20 18.80 -12.75
CA SER A 97 10.08 17.74 -13.75
C SER A 97 9.69 16.43 -13.08
N PHE A 98 8.63 15.78 -13.58
CA PHE A 98 8.17 14.50 -13.06
C PHE A 98 8.59 13.34 -13.96
N THR A 99 9.06 12.27 -13.32
CA THR A 99 9.29 10.98 -13.97
C THR A 99 8.07 10.09 -13.69
N ALA A 100 7.45 9.58 -14.74
CA ALA A 100 6.41 8.58 -14.62
C ALA A 100 7.02 7.18 -14.60
N TYR A 101 6.42 6.31 -13.78
CA TYR A 101 6.76 4.91 -13.66
C TYR A 101 5.60 4.09 -14.19
N TYR A 102 5.86 3.18 -15.12
CA TYR A 102 4.82 2.39 -15.77
C TYR A 102 5.29 0.99 -16.11
N SER A 103 4.33 0.14 -16.48
CA SER A 103 4.61 -1.19 -16.99
C SER A 103 4.46 -1.19 -18.51
N PRO A 104 5.42 -1.73 -19.30
CA PRO A 104 5.31 -1.80 -20.76
C PRO A 104 4.07 -2.54 -21.25
N LYS A 105 3.58 -3.50 -20.45
CA LYS A 105 2.37 -4.28 -20.74
C LYS A 105 1.09 -3.51 -20.46
N ALA A 106 1.15 -2.42 -19.70
CA ALA A 106 0.00 -1.64 -19.27
C ALA A 106 0.40 -0.17 -19.02
N PRO A 107 0.72 0.61 -20.08
CA PRO A 107 1.17 2.00 -19.94
C PRO A 107 0.09 2.91 -19.34
N ALA A 108 -1.19 2.55 -19.47
CA ALA A 108 -2.30 3.27 -18.85
C ALA A 108 -2.29 3.25 -17.31
N GLN A 109 -1.50 2.37 -16.68
CA GLN A 109 -1.35 2.26 -15.22
C GLN A 109 -0.07 2.96 -14.71
N ALA A 110 0.33 4.04 -15.38
CA ALA A 110 1.47 4.83 -14.94
C ALA A 110 1.16 5.60 -13.65
N THR A 111 2.20 5.88 -12.89
CA THR A 111 2.16 6.69 -11.66
C THR A 111 3.32 7.69 -11.67
N LEU A 112 3.11 8.88 -11.10
CA LEU A 112 4.19 9.81 -10.79
C LEU A 112 4.79 9.53 -9.39
N GLN A 113 4.10 8.74 -8.56
CA GLN A 113 4.49 8.43 -7.19
C GLN A 113 4.93 6.97 -7.04
N HIS A 114 6.15 6.67 -7.48
CA HIS A 114 6.72 5.35 -7.24
C HIS A 114 7.31 5.26 -5.83
N ARG A 115 6.52 4.73 -4.90
CA ARG A 115 6.90 4.59 -3.48
C ARG A 115 6.99 3.13 -3.09
N PHE A 116 8.09 2.79 -2.42
CA PHE A 116 8.25 1.45 -1.86
C PHE A 116 7.22 1.23 -0.72
N PRO A 117 6.43 0.14 -0.74
CA PRO A 117 5.36 -0.12 0.21
C PRO A 117 5.89 -0.59 1.58
N TRP A 118 6.68 0.25 2.25
CA TRP A 118 7.33 -0.11 3.52
C TRP A 118 6.33 -0.28 4.68
N LYS A 119 5.25 0.53 4.73
CA LYS A 119 4.24 0.43 5.80
C LYS A 119 3.51 -0.91 5.75
N PRO A 120 2.94 -1.35 4.61
CA PRO A 120 2.38 -2.69 4.48
C PRO A 120 3.38 -3.80 4.84
N LEU A 121 4.63 -3.70 4.40
CA LEU A 121 5.66 -4.68 4.71
C LEU A 121 5.94 -4.77 6.22
N LEU A 122 5.97 -3.64 6.92
CA LEU A 122 6.13 -3.61 8.37
C LEU A 122 4.94 -4.23 9.10
N TYR A 123 3.71 -3.93 8.68
CA TYR A 123 2.52 -4.53 9.27
C TYR A 123 2.45 -6.04 9.01
N CYS A 124 2.81 -6.47 7.80
CA CYS A 124 2.87 -7.87 7.42
C CYS A 124 3.91 -8.63 8.25
N SER A 125 5.11 -8.07 8.45
CA SER A 125 6.16 -8.70 9.26
C SER A 125 5.77 -8.79 10.73
N LEU A 126 5.12 -7.76 11.29
CA LEU A 126 4.59 -7.79 12.66
C LEU A 126 3.53 -8.90 12.83
N LEU A 127 2.57 -9.00 11.91
CA LEU A 127 1.52 -10.01 11.95
C LEU A 127 2.06 -11.43 11.81
N LEU A 128 3.07 -11.63 10.95
CA LEU A 128 3.77 -12.91 10.87
C LEU A 128 4.50 -13.24 12.17
N GLY A 129 5.17 -12.26 12.78
CA GLY A 129 5.80 -12.43 14.10
C GLY A 129 4.81 -12.86 15.18
N ILE A 130 3.64 -12.22 15.23
CA ILE A 130 2.55 -12.59 16.15
C ILE A 130 2.04 -14.02 15.85
N LEU A 131 1.83 -14.36 14.57
CA LEU A 131 1.39 -15.69 14.17
C LEU A 131 2.39 -16.77 14.60
N PHE A 132 3.68 -16.57 14.33
CA PHE A 132 4.73 -17.49 14.74
C PHE A 132 4.85 -17.61 16.25
N TYR A 133 4.66 -16.51 16.98
CA TYR A 133 4.61 -16.52 18.44
C TYR A 133 3.48 -17.43 18.95
N PHE A 134 2.25 -17.29 18.43
CA PHE A 134 1.12 -18.12 18.84
C PHE A 134 1.29 -19.60 18.45
N LEU A 135 1.85 -19.88 17.27
CA LEU A 135 2.16 -21.25 16.84
C LEU A 135 3.23 -21.88 17.76
N GLY A 136 4.29 -21.16 18.07
CA GLY A 136 5.35 -21.59 18.98
C GLY A 136 4.86 -21.82 20.41
N LEU A 137 4.02 -20.92 20.93
CA LEU A 137 3.37 -21.05 22.23
C LEU A 137 2.49 -22.31 22.29
N GLY A 138 1.69 -22.54 21.24
CA GLY A 138 0.86 -23.74 21.11
C GLY A 138 1.69 -25.03 21.14
N TYR A 139 2.80 -25.05 20.40
CA TYR A 139 3.75 -26.18 20.38
C TYR A 139 4.41 -26.40 21.75
N TYR A 140 4.91 -25.34 22.39
CA TYR A 140 5.58 -25.43 23.70
C TYR A 140 4.64 -25.96 24.79
N VAL A 141 3.41 -25.43 24.88
CA VAL A 141 2.41 -25.90 25.85
C VAL A 141 1.96 -27.33 25.53
N GLY A 142 1.85 -27.70 24.26
CA GLY A 142 1.55 -29.08 23.83
C GLY A 142 2.62 -30.07 24.28
N LYS A 143 3.89 -29.76 24.03
CA LYS A 143 5.04 -30.60 24.41
C LYS A 143 5.18 -30.75 25.93
N ARG A 144 4.92 -29.68 26.70
CA ARG A 144 5.02 -29.70 28.17
C ARG A 144 3.94 -30.57 28.84
N LYS A 145 2.81 -30.81 28.17
CA LYS A 145 1.75 -31.74 28.64
C LYS A 145 2.00 -33.22 28.29
N GLY A 146 3.02 -33.51 27.48
CA GLY A 146 3.43 -34.87 27.11
C GLY A 146 4.78 -35.30 27.69
N GLY A 147 5.29 -34.59 28.71
CA GLY A 147 6.50 -35.02 29.45
C GLY A 147 6.23 -36.28 30.28
N PRO A 148 7.23 -37.17 30.43
CA PRO A 148 7.05 -38.53 30.94
C PRO A 148 6.50 -38.50 32.37
N GLN A 149 5.41 -39.24 32.59
CA GLN A 149 5.08 -39.81 33.90
C GLN A 149 5.90 -41.08 34.08
#